data_AF-A0A2V0P182-F1
#
_entry.id   AF-A0A2V0P182-F1
#
_cell.length_a   1.000
_cell.length_b   1.000
_cell.length_c   1.000
_cell.angle_alpha   90.00
_cell.angle_beta   90.00
_cell.angle_gamma   90.00
#
_symmetry.space_group_name_H-M   'P 1'
#
loop_
_entity.id
_entity.type
_entity.pdbx_description
1 polymer ?
#
loop_
_entity_poly.entity_id
_entity_poly.type
_entity_poly.pdbx_seq_one_letter_code
_entity_poly.pdbx_strand_id
1 'polypeptide(L)'
;MRRISEFLETKYDWDKLAARSVWAFGPGRDGPNVLLDDTLSGEVDKGLMNAVRDSVVQGFQWGAREGPLCDEPLRDVKFKIVDAAVADEPLARGGGQIIPTARRVCYSSFLMASPRLMEPVYYAEIMTPADCISAIYNVLAKRRGHVTADLPKPGTPVFIVQAFIPVIESFGFETDLRYHTQGQAFVQSVFDHWQVVPGDPLDRSVVLRPLEPAPVAALAREFCVKPRRRKGMAEDVSVAKFFDDPMLLELARQDAELGGLGIM
;
A
#
# COMPACT_ATOMS: atom_id res chain seq x y z
N MET A 1 -16.79 8.95 17.29
CA MET A 1 -16.73 7.49 17.13
C MET A 1 -18.07 6.86 16.74
N ARG A 2 -19.20 7.12 17.43
CA ARG A 2 -20.49 6.47 17.12
C ARG A 2 -20.96 6.58 15.65
N ARG A 3 -20.76 7.73 15.01
CA ARG A 3 -21.04 7.92 13.57
C ARG A 3 -20.12 7.11 12.65
N ILE A 4 -18.88 6.86 13.07
CA ILE A 4 -17.91 6.06 12.30
C ILE A 4 -18.27 4.58 12.40
N SER A 5 -18.62 4.10 13.60
CA SER A 5 -19.02 2.71 13.79
C SER A 5 -20.30 2.38 13.01
N GLU A 6 -21.31 3.26 13.05
CA GLU A 6 -22.55 3.09 12.27
C GLU A 6 -22.27 3.11 10.76
N PHE A 7 -21.33 3.93 10.30
CA PHE A 7 -20.93 3.97 8.90
C PHE A 7 -20.23 2.67 8.45
N LEU A 8 -19.33 2.14 9.28
CA LEU A 8 -18.62 0.89 8.99
C LEU A 8 -19.58 -0.32 8.97
N GLU A 9 -20.52 -0.37 9.90
CA GLU A 9 -21.56 -1.40 9.95
C GLU A 9 -22.46 -1.33 8.70
N THR A 10 -23.00 -0.15 8.38
CA THR A 10 -23.99 -0.01 7.31
C THR A 10 -23.40 -0.11 5.90
N LYS A 11 -22.19 0.39 5.67
CA LYS A 11 -21.58 0.42 4.33
C LYS A 11 -20.68 -0.76 4.03
N TYR A 12 -20.01 -1.31 5.04
CA TYR A 12 -18.97 -2.33 4.87
C TYR A 12 -19.24 -3.61 5.64
N ASP A 13 -20.42 -3.75 6.25
CA ASP A 13 -20.84 -4.94 7.01
C ASP A 13 -19.84 -5.33 8.11
N TRP A 14 -19.27 -4.32 8.77
CA TRP A 14 -18.37 -4.57 9.90
C TRP A 14 -19.16 -5.04 11.12
N ASP A 15 -18.58 -6.01 11.84
CA ASP A 15 -19.11 -6.41 13.13
C ASP A 15 -19.14 -5.23 14.11
N LYS A 16 -20.19 -5.20 14.95
CA LYS A 16 -20.46 -4.11 15.90
C LYS A 16 -19.35 -3.92 16.92
N LEU A 17 -18.69 -5.00 17.34
CA LEU A 17 -17.60 -4.92 18.31
C LEU A 17 -16.37 -4.32 17.64
N ALA A 18 -15.96 -4.86 16.49
CA ALA A 18 -14.82 -4.36 15.71
C ALA A 18 -14.99 -2.90 15.27
N ALA A 19 -16.20 -2.50 14.86
CA ALA A 19 -16.48 -1.14 14.44
C ALA A 19 -16.37 -0.12 15.59
N ARG A 20 -16.62 -0.54 16.84
CA ARG A 20 -16.50 0.30 18.04
C ARG A 20 -15.08 0.36 18.60
N SER A 21 -14.25 -0.63 18.29
CA SER A 21 -12.88 -0.75 18.80
C SER A 21 -11.82 -0.11 17.90
N VAL A 22 -12.23 0.70 16.92
CA VAL A 22 -11.30 1.49 16.10
C VAL A 22 -10.60 2.54 16.96
N TRP A 23 -9.27 2.46 17.01
CA TRP A 23 -8.46 3.38 17.81
C TRP A 23 -7.99 4.59 17.02
N ALA A 24 -7.54 4.37 15.79
CA ALA A 24 -7.00 5.42 14.93
C ALA A 24 -7.06 5.03 13.44
N PHE A 25 -7.08 6.04 12.58
CA PHE A 25 -6.74 5.93 11.17
C PHE A 25 -5.32 6.44 10.95
N GLY A 26 -4.57 5.97 9.96
CA GLY A 26 -3.19 6.42 9.72
C GLY A 26 -2.69 6.19 8.29
N PRO A 27 -1.58 6.83 7.86
CA PRO A 27 -0.87 7.91 8.57
C PRO A 27 -1.67 9.22 8.63
N GLY A 28 -1.51 9.97 9.73
CA GLY A 28 -2.24 11.21 9.99
C GLY A 28 -3.64 10.97 10.56
N ARG A 29 -4.49 12.00 10.55
CA ARG A 29 -5.85 11.91 11.09
C ARG A 29 -6.82 11.16 10.16
N ASP A 30 -6.66 11.36 8.85
CA ASP A 30 -7.57 10.86 7.81
C ASP A 30 -6.83 9.90 6.86
N GLY A 31 -5.92 9.10 7.41
CA GLY A 31 -5.12 8.16 6.65
C GLY A 31 -5.91 6.91 6.20
N PRO A 32 -5.46 6.23 5.12
CA PRO A 32 -6.15 5.09 4.52
C PRO A 32 -6.01 3.76 5.29
N ASN A 33 -5.30 3.72 6.42
CA ASN A 33 -5.14 2.53 7.24
C ASN A 33 -5.95 2.65 8.53
N VAL A 34 -6.30 1.53 9.13
CA VAL A 34 -7.09 1.50 10.37
C VAL A 34 -6.41 0.61 11.41
N LEU A 35 -6.34 1.10 12.64
CA LEU A 35 -5.90 0.35 13.82
C LEU A 35 -7.11 0.04 14.69
N LEU A 36 -7.30 -1.24 15.01
CA LEU A 36 -8.39 -1.71 15.86
C LEU A 36 -7.89 -2.65 16.96
N ASP A 37 -8.60 -2.60 18.07
CA ASP A 37 -8.42 -3.48 19.21
C ASP A 37 -9.43 -4.62 19.14
N ASP A 38 -8.94 -5.83 18.83
CA ASP A 38 -9.75 -7.05 18.76
C ASP A 38 -9.55 -7.91 20.03
N THR A 39 -8.87 -7.38 21.07
CA THR A 39 -8.59 -8.14 22.29
C THR A 39 -9.88 -8.35 23.11
N LEU A 40 -10.03 -9.53 23.70
CA LEU A 40 -11.16 -9.84 24.58
C LEU A 40 -10.86 -9.38 26.02
N SER A 41 -11.88 -8.88 26.71
CA SER A 41 -11.75 -8.41 28.10
C SER A 41 -11.42 -9.50 29.12
N GLY A 42 -11.54 -10.77 28.75
CA GLY A 42 -11.13 -11.91 29.57
C GLY A 42 -9.67 -12.29 29.42
N GLU A 43 -9.01 -11.85 28.34
CA GLU A 43 -7.62 -12.18 28.01
C GLU A 43 -6.68 -11.02 28.38
N VAL A 44 -7.12 -9.78 28.13
CA VAL A 44 -6.31 -8.57 28.36
C VAL A 44 -7.05 -7.59 29.26
N ASP A 45 -6.34 -7.02 30.25
CA ASP A 45 -6.86 -5.93 31.07
C ASP A 45 -7.02 -4.65 30.23
N LYS A 46 -8.29 -4.31 29.94
CA LYS A 46 -8.66 -3.11 29.18
C LYS A 46 -8.21 -1.81 29.87
N GLY A 47 -8.06 -1.78 31.19
CA GLY A 47 -7.53 -0.63 31.92
C GLY A 47 -6.07 -0.35 31.54
N LEU A 48 -5.24 -1.39 31.57
CA LEU A 48 -3.83 -1.31 31.15
C LEU A 48 -3.71 -0.99 29.66
N MET A 49 -4.54 -1.62 28.82
CA MET A 49 -4.49 -1.38 27.38
C MET A 49 -4.85 0.07 27.02
N ASN A 50 -5.86 0.63 27.67
CA ASN A 50 -6.23 2.04 27.48
C ASN A 50 -5.13 3.00 27.95
N ALA A 51 -4.34 2.64 28.97
CA ALA A 51 -3.22 3.46 29.44
C ALA A 51 -2.08 3.55 28.41
N VAL A 52 -1.88 2.52 27.59
CA VAL A 52 -0.84 2.49 26.55
C VAL A 52 -1.33 2.88 25.16
N ARG A 53 -2.64 3.04 24.99
CA ARG A 53 -3.30 3.34 23.71
C ARG A 53 -2.61 4.45 22.92
N ASP A 54 -2.33 5.58 23.55
CA ASP A 54 -1.73 6.74 22.87
C ASP A 54 -0.32 6.43 22.36
N SER A 55 0.46 5.64 23.10
CA SER A 55 1.79 5.21 22.68
C SER A 55 1.73 4.22 21.52
N VAL A 56 0.76 3.29 21.55
CA VAL A 56 0.54 2.34 20.43
C VAL A 56 0.09 3.09 19.18
N VAL A 57 -0.85 4.03 19.31
CA VAL A 57 -1.31 4.87 18.21
C VAL A 57 -0.14 5.67 17.63
N GLN A 58 0.72 6.28 18.44
CA GLN A 58 1.91 7.00 17.95
C GLN A 58 2.87 6.07 17.18
N GLY A 59 3.13 4.87 17.71
CA GLY A 59 3.95 3.86 17.03
C GLY A 59 3.34 3.41 15.70
N PHE A 60 2.03 3.19 15.66
CA PHE A 60 1.29 2.86 14.44
C PHE A 60 1.34 3.99 13.42
N GLN A 61 1.11 5.25 13.83
CA GLN A 61 1.15 6.41 12.93
C GLN A 61 2.53 6.60 12.31
N TRP A 62 3.58 6.42 13.13
CA TRP A 62 4.95 6.48 12.67
C TRP A 62 5.26 5.32 11.71
N GLY A 63 4.90 4.10 12.09
CA GLY A 63 5.04 2.92 11.25
C GLY A 63 4.32 3.05 9.92
N ALA A 64 3.06 3.50 9.92
CA ALA A 64 2.25 3.67 8.72
C ALA A 64 2.75 4.79 7.80
N ARG A 65 3.50 5.78 8.32
CA ARG A 65 4.10 6.84 7.50
C ARG A 65 5.33 6.37 6.74
N GLU A 66 6.14 5.51 7.35
CA GLU A 66 7.39 5.03 6.75
C GLU A 66 7.21 3.67 6.06
N GLY A 67 6.44 2.73 6.61
CA GLY A 67 6.29 1.39 6.02
C GLY A 67 7.60 0.57 5.99
N PRO A 68 7.55 -0.78 5.90
CA PRO A 68 8.75 -1.60 5.96
C PRO A 68 9.41 -1.86 4.60
N LEU A 69 8.68 -1.66 3.48
CA LEU A 69 9.16 -2.01 2.14
C LEU A 69 10.14 -0.99 1.57
N CYS A 70 9.78 0.29 1.53
CA CYS A 70 10.53 1.30 0.79
C CYS A 70 10.68 2.63 1.54
N ASP A 71 10.41 2.69 2.85
CA ASP A 71 10.24 3.95 3.58
C ASP A 71 9.21 4.88 2.89
N GLU A 72 8.07 4.31 2.48
CA GLU A 72 6.91 5.00 1.90
C GLU A 72 5.61 4.67 2.68
N PRO A 73 4.61 5.57 2.70
CA PRO A 73 3.37 5.38 3.43
C PRO A 73 2.63 4.08 3.10
N LEU A 74 2.15 3.40 4.14
CA LEU A 74 1.22 2.28 4.01
C LEU A 74 -0.14 2.76 3.52
N ARG A 75 -0.84 1.91 2.77
CA ARG A 75 -2.18 2.18 2.27
C ARG A 75 -3.03 0.92 2.29
N ASP A 76 -4.30 1.11 2.66
CA ASP A 76 -5.34 0.07 2.65
C ASP A 76 -5.01 -1.14 3.55
N VAL A 77 -4.48 -0.88 4.75
CA VAL A 77 -4.13 -1.92 5.73
C VAL A 77 -4.99 -1.81 6.99
N LYS A 78 -5.54 -2.95 7.41
CA LYS A 78 -6.27 -3.12 8.66
C LYS A 78 -5.39 -3.82 9.70
N PHE A 79 -4.90 -3.08 10.69
CA PHE A 79 -4.14 -3.62 11.81
C PHE A 79 -5.07 -4.01 12.95
N LYS A 80 -5.03 -5.28 13.34
CA LYS A 80 -5.79 -5.82 14.46
C LYS A 80 -4.85 -6.19 15.60
N ILE A 81 -5.09 -5.63 16.79
CA ILE A 81 -4.43 -6.07 18.02
C ILE A 81 -5.22 -7.27 18.55
N VAL A 82 -4.59 -8.45 18.53
CA VAL A 82 -5.21 -9.71 18.96
C VAL A 82 -4.93 -10.00 20.42
N ASP A 83 -3.70 -9.73 20.87
CA ASP A 83 -3.25 -9.92 22.25
C ASP A 83 -2.23 -8.83 22.63
N ALA A 84 -2.13 -8.54 23.92
CA ALA A 84 -1.19 -7.58 24.47
C ALA A 84 -0.86 -7.88 25.95
N ALA A 85 0.39 -8.30 26.21
CA ALA A 85 0.94 -8.36 27.55
C ALA A 85 1.58 -7.00 27.92
N VAL A 86 0.97 -6.29 28.87
CA VAL A 86 1.42 -4.95 29.31
C VAL A 86 1.83 -5.03 30.78
N ALA A 87 2.98 -4.43 31.11
CA ALA A 87 3.45 -4.35 32.49
C ALA A 87 2.55 -3.43 33.35
N ASP A 88 2.32 -3.83 34.60
CA ASP A 88 1.51 -3.07 35.56
C ASP A 88 2.15 -1.73 35.95
N GLU A 89 3.48 -1.73 36.10
CA GLU A 89 4.24 -0.57 36.55
C GLU A 89 4.29 0.53 35.47
N PRO A 90 3.83 1.76 35.77
CA PRO A 90 3.82 2.86 34.80
C PRO A 90 5.19 3.18 34.19
N LEU A 91 6.27 2.97 34.95
CA LEU A 91 7.64 3.24 34.51
C LEU A 91 8.10 2.24 33.43
N ALA A 92 7.68 0.98 33.53
CA ALA A 92 8.02 -0.08 32.58
C ALA A 92 7.28 0.10 31.24
N ARG A 93 6.12 0.76 31.24
CA ARG A 93 5.30 1.05 30.04
C ARG A 93 5.50 2.46 29.47
N GLY A 94 6.66 3.07 29.70
CA GLY A 94 6.98 4.38 29.16
C GLY A 94 6.90 4.42 27.62
N GLY A 95 6.52 5.58 27.06
CA GLY A 95 6.34 5.73 25.61
C GLY A 95 7.57 5.34 24.78
N GLY A 96 8.78 5.57 25.30
CA GLY A 96 10.02 5.15 24.65
C GLY A 96 10.20 3.64 24.48
N GLN A 97 9.53 2.82 25.30
CA GLN A 97 9.54 1.35 25.17
C GLN A 97 8.43 0.87 24.23
N ILE A 98 7.25 1.48 24.29
CA ILE A 98 6.06 1.03 23.56
C ILE A 98 6.06 1.52 22.10
N ILE A 99 6.43 2.78 21.85
CA ILE A 99 6.33 3.37 20.52
C ILE A 99 7.19 2.62 19.48
N PRO A 100 8.49 2.32 19.75
CA PRO A 100 9.31 1.55 18.81
C PRO A 100 8.82 0.11 18.66
N THR A 101 8.35 -0.51 19.75
CA THR A 101 7.83 -1.88 19.75
C THR A 101 6.55 -1.98 18.92
N ALA A 102 5.59 -1.07 19.10
CA ALA A 102 4.37 -1.00 18.31
C ALA A 102 4.66 -0.80 16.82
N ARG A 103 5.65 0.06 16.49
CA ARG A 103 6.13 0.22 15.12
C ARG A 103 6.70 -1.09 14.56
N ARG A 104 7.53 -1.79 15.34
CA ARG A 104 8.12 -3.08 14.95
C ARG A 104 7.04 -4.14 14.68
N VAL A 105 6.03 -4.21 15.54
CA VAL A 105 4.87 -5.10 15.39
C VAL A 105 4.08 -4.78 14.11
N CYS A 106 3.85 -3.50 13.80
CA CYS A 106 3.20 -3.11 12.54
C CYS A 106 3.99 -3.59 11.31
N TYR A 107 5.32 -3.52 11.34
CA TYR A 107 6.16 -4.00 10.23
C TYR A 107 6.18 -5.51 10.10
N SER A 108 6.34 -6.21 11.21
CA SER A 108 6.35 -7.68 11.23
C SER A 108 5.04 -8.27 10.69
N SER A 109 3.90 -7.80 11.18
CA SER A 109 2.57 -8.22 10.73
C SER A 109 2.31 -7.89 9.26
N PHE A 110 2.73 -6.70 8.80
CA PHE A 110 2.58 -6.33 7.40
C PHE A 110 3.42 -7.20 6.46
N LEU A 111 4.65 -7.54 6.84
CA LEU A 111 5.51 -8.39 6.01
C LEU A 111 5.03 -9.84 5.95
N MET A 112 4.31 -10.32 6.97
CA MET A 112 3.68 -11.65 6.96
C MET A 112 2.41 -11.70 6.11
N ALA A 113 1.72 -10.59 5.92
CA ALA A 113 0.45 -10.51 5.21
C ALA A 113 0.57 -10.51 3.66
N SER A 114 1.73 -10.88 3.09
CA SER A 114 2.04 -10.79 1.66
C SER A 114 1.97 -9.36 1.10
N PRO A 115 2.92 -8.49 1.47
CA PRO A 115 2.86 -7.07 1.15
C PRO A 115 3.01 -6.80 -0.36
N ARG A 116 2.31 -5.79 -0.86
CA ARG A 116 2.37 -5.34 -2.27
C ARG A 116 2.70 -3.85 -2.34
N LEU A 117 3.33 -3.44 -3.43
CA LEU A 117 3.51 -2.03 -3.76
C LEU A 117 2.30 -1.50 -4.52
N MET A 118 1.98 -0.23 -4.28
CA MET A 118 0.98 0.49 -5.05
C MET A 118 1.65 1.58 -5.88
N GLU A 119 1.31 1.65 -7.17
CA GLU A 119 1.71 2.75 -8.05
C GLU A 119 0.56 3.76 -8.19
N PRO A 120 0.86 5.06 -8.30
CA PRO A 120 -0.16 6.04 -8.63
C PRO A 120 -0.52 5.92 -10.11
N VAL A 121 -1.79 6.11 -10.42
CA VAL A 121 -2.35 6.06 -11.78
C VAL A 121 -2.98 7.42 -12.10
N TYR A 122 -2.65 7.94 -13.28
CA TYR A 122 -3.30 9.11 -13.82
C TYR A 122 -4.55 8.71 -14.61
N TYR A 123 -5.62 9.46 -14.40
CA TYR A 123 -6.68 9.59 -15.35
C TYR A 123 -6.25 10.61 -16.41
N ALA A 124 -6.15 10.14 -17.65
CA ALA A 124 -5.78 10.91 -18.81
C ALA A 124 -7.02 11.16 -19.68
N GLU A 125 -7.37 12.42 -19.86
CA GLU A 125 -8.38 12.86 -20.81
C GLU A 125 -7.71 13.38 -22.07
N ILE A 126 -7.95 12.71 -23.20
CA ILE A 126 -7.30 12.99 -24.47
C ILE A 126 -8.33 13.50 -25.47
N MET A 127 -8.09 14.70 -26.01
CA MET A 127 -8.91 15.29 -27.07
C MET A 127 -8.22 15.07 -28.41
N THR A 128 -8.91 14.46 -29.37
CA THR A 128 -8.32 14.12 -30.67
C THR A 128 -9.36 14.03 -31.80
N PRO A 129 -8.98 14.26 -33.07
CA PRO A 129 -9.83 13.90 -34.21
C PRO A 129 -10.03 12.37 -34.34
N ALA A 130 -11.09 11.95 -35.05
CA ALA A 130 -11.41 10.53 -35.24
C ALA A 130 -10.25 9.71 -35.85
N ASP A 131 -9.52 10.32 -36.79
CA ASP A 131 -8.46 9.65 -37.57
C ASP A 131 -7.26 9.25 -36.70
N CYS A 132 -7.04 9.96 -35.59
CA CYS A 132 -5.90 9.78 -34.69
C CYS A 132 -6.18 8.81 -33.53
N ILE A 133 -7.41 8.33 -33.37
CA ILE A 133 -7.79 7.45 -32.25
C ILE A 133 -6.92 6.19 -32.23
N SER A 134 -6.76 5.53 -33.38
CA SER A 134 -5.95 4.31 -33.49
C SER A 134 -4.49 4.51 -33.06
N ALA A 135 -3.91 5.66 -33.35
CA ALA A 135 -2.55 6.01 -32.92
C ALA A 135 -2.46 6.15 -31.39
N ILE A 136 -3.49 6.72 -30.76
CA ILE A 136 -3.56 6.88 -29.29
C ILE A 136 -3.59 5.53 -28.59
N TYR A 137 -4.42 4.58 -29.07
CA TYR A 137 -4.46 3.22 -28.53
C TYR A 137 -3.09 2.53 -28.60
N ASN A 138 -2.36 2.71 -29.71
CA ASN A 138 -1.02 2.14 -29.86
C ASN A 138 0.01 2.76 -28.90
N VAL A 139 -0.05 4.08 -28.65
CA VAL A 139 0.85 4.75 -27.70
C VAL A 139 0.53 4.33 -26.26
N LEU A 140 -0.76 4.26 -25.90
CA LEU A 140 -1.20 3.81 -24.58
C LEU A 140 -0.83 2.35 -24.30
N ALA A 141 -1.01 1.46 -25.29
CA ALA A 141 -0.70 0.03 -25.15
C ALA A 141 0.79 -0.22 -24.82
N LYS A 142 1.70 0.60 -25.35
CA LYS A 142 3.14 0.52 -25.04
C LYS A 142 3.48 0.94 -23.60
N ARG A 143 2.60 1.72 -22.96
CA ARG A 143 2.80 2.36 -21.66
C ARG A 143 1.89 1.79 -20.56
N ARG A 144 1.45 0.53 -20.72
CA ARG A 144 0.50 -0.14 -19.81
C ARG A 144 -0.79 0.64 -19.57
N GLY A 145 -1.16 1.51 -20.52
CA GLY A 145 -2.36 2.33 -20.44
C GLY A 145 -3.60 1.53 -20.83
N HIS A 146 -4.71 1.78 -20.13
CA HIS A 146 -6.01 1.17 -20.41
C HIS A 146 -7.03 2.25 -20.78
N VAL A 147 -7.69 2.11 -21.93
CA VAL A 147 -8.75 3.03 -22.35
C VAL A 147 -10.06 2.59 -21.72
N THR A 148 -10.71 3.50 -21.01
CA THR A 148 -11.98 3.28 -20.32
C THR A 148 -13.16 3.58 -21.23
N ALA A 149 -13.10 4.68 -21.97
CA ALA A 149 -14.18 5.11 -22.85
C ALA A 149 -13.65 6.03 -23.96
N ASP A 150 -14.31 5.96 -25.12
CA ASP A 150 -14.13 6.84 -26.26
C ASP A 150 -15.48 7.45 -26.65
N LEU A 151 -15.63 8.75 -26.44
CA LEU A 151 -16.89 9.46 -26.61
C LEU A 151 -16.74 10.60 -27.62
N PRO A 152 -17.60 10.71 -28.65
CA PRO A 152 -17.63 11.88 -29.51
C PRO A 152 -18.11 13.09 -28.71
N LYS A 153 -17.41 14.22 -28.78
CA LYS A 153 -17.81 15.44 -28.08
C LYS A 153 -18.93 16.14 -28.87
N PRO A 154 -20.15 16.26 -28.33
CA PRO A 154 -21.29 16.82 -29.06
C PRO A 154 -21.01 18.23 -29.57
N GLY A 155 -21.36 18.49 -30.83
CA GLY A 155 -21.17 19.80 -31.48
C GLY A 155 -19.74 20.08 -31.96
N THR A 156 -18.81 19.12 -31.88
CA THR A 156 -17.44 19.26 -32.41
C THR A 156 -17.00 17.98 -33.13
N PRO A 157 -16.05 18.05 -34.08
CA PRO A 157 -15.50 16.86 -34.77
C PRO A 157 -14.44 16.11 -33.93
N VAL A 158 -14.39 16.36 -32.62
CA VAL A 158 -13.36 15.87 -31.70
C VAL A 158 -13.93 14.74 -30.85
N PHE A 159 -13.10 13.73 -30.58
CA PHE A 159 -13.35 12.66 -29.64
C PHE A 159 -12.60 12.90 -28.34
N ILE A 160 -13.23 12.52 -27.24
CA ILE A 160 -12.64 12.48 -25.91
C ILE A 160 -12.36 11.02 -25.59
N VAL A 161 -11.09 10.68 -25.46
CA VAL A 161 -10.62 9.35 -25.04
C VAL A 161 -10.21 9.45 -23.57
N GLN A 162 -10.88 8.67 -22.73
CA GLN A 162 -10.63 8.58 -21.30
C GLN A 162 -9.78 7.33 -21.04
N ALA A 163 -8.62 7.49 -20.42
CA ALA A 163 -7.69 6.40 -20.19
C ALA A 163 -7.04 6.48 -18.81
N PHE A 164 -6.57 5.34 -18.32
CA PHE A 164 -5.71 5.24 -17.15
C PHE A 164 -4.29 4.90 -17.56
N ILE A 165 -3.31 5.58 -16.98
CA ILE A 165 -1.88 5.34 -17.23
C ILE A 165 -1.10 5.40 -15.91
N PRO A 166 -0.25 4.40 -15.60
CA PRO A 166 0.64 4.48 -14.45
C PRO A 166 1.56 5.70 -14.56
N VAL A 167 1.76 6.44 -13.47
CA VAL A 167 2.52 7.70 -13.50
C VAL A 167 3.95 7.49 -13.98
N ILE A 168 4.59 6.37 -13.64
CA ILE A 168 5.94 6.06 -14.11
C ILE A 168 6.02 5.88 -15.64
N GLU A 169 4.92 5.46 -16.27
CA GLU A 169 4.80 5.32 -17.72
C GLU A 169 4.28 6.60 -18.39
N SER A 170 3.86 7.60 -17.61
CA SER A 170 3.37 8.89 -18.14
C SER A 170 4.48 9.85 -18.56
N PHE A 171 5.73 9.61 -18.16
CA PHE A 171 6.86 10.47 -18.50
C PHE A 171 7.09 10.47 -20.02
N GLY A 172 6.95 11.64 -20.64
CA GLY A 172 7.03 11.82 -22.10
C GLY A 172 5.78 11.37 -22.87
N PHE A 173 4.71 10.96 -22.18
CA PHE A 173 3.48 10.50 -22.83
C PHE A 173 2.84 11.57 -23.71
N GLU A 174 2.73 12.82 -23.22
CA GLU A 174 2.19 13.94 -24.02
C GLU A 174 2.99 14.16 -25.31
N THR A 175 4.33 14.12 -25.22
CA THR A 175 5.22 14.34 -26.37
C THR A 175 5.05 13.24 -27.41
N ASP A 176 5.03 11.97 -26.99
CA ASP A 176 4.81 10.83 -27.89
C ASP A 176 3.43 10.91 -28.55
N LEU A 177 2.41 11.26 -27.78
CA LEU A 177 1.05 11.41 -28.28
C LEU A 177 0.98 12.47 -29.38
N ARG A 178 1.56 13.64 -29.14
CA ARG A 178 1.62 14.73 -30.13
C ARG A 178 2.48 14.36 -31.33
N TYR A 179 3.59 13.65 -31.14
CA TYR A 179 4.42 13.20 -32.25
C TYR A 179 3.65 12.24 -33.19
N HIS A 180 3.00 11.21 -32.62
CA HIS A 180 2.26 10.22 -33.39
C HIS A 180 0.96 10.75 -34.01
N THR A 181 0.42 11.85 -33.50
CA THR A 181 -0.80 12.50 -34.01
C THR A 181 -0.52 13.81 -34.75
N GLN A 182 0.74 14.10 -35.09
CA GLN A 182 1.16 15.33 -35.78
C GLN A 182 0.69 16.62 -35.08
N GLY A 183 0.63 16.58 -33.74
CA GLY A 183 0.22 17.69 -32.88
C GLY A 183 -1.28 17.87 -32.75
N GLN A 184 -2.10 16.97 -33.32
CA GLN A 184 -3.56 17.08 -33.30
C GLN A 184 -4.19 16.62 -31.99
N ALA A 185 -3.57 15.67 -31.27
CA ALA A 185 -4.06 15.23 -29.97
C ALA A 185 -3.49 16.07 -28.83
N PHE A 186 -4.31 16.31 -27.82
CA PHE A 186 -3.93 16.99 -26.58
C PHE A 186 -4.40 16.16 -25.38
N VAL A 187 -3.55 16.06 -24.35
CA VAL A 187 -3.85 15.28 -23.15
C VAL A 187 -3.79 16.14 -21.90
N GLN A 188 -4.74 15.92 -21.00
CA GLN A 188 -4.66 16.37 -19.61
C GLN A 188 -4.62 15.15 -18.71
N SER A 189 -3.69 15.13 -17.76
CA SER A 189 -3.53 14.03 -16.80
C SER A 189 -3.73 14.55 -15.39
N VAL A 190 -4.56 13.85 -14.62
CA VAL A 190 -4.81 14.13 -13.20
C VAL A 190 -4.66 12.86 -12.40
N PHE A 191 -4.18 12.97 -11.16
CA PHE A 191 -4.16 11.85 -10.22
C PHE A 191 -5.59 11.37 -9.95
N ASP A 192 -5.81 10.06 -10.10
CA ASP A 192 -7.10 9.42 -9.85
C ASP A 192 -7.03 8.47 -8.64
N HIS A 193 -6.25 7.39 -8.75
CA HIS A 193 -6.16 6.37 -7.71
C HIS A 193 -4.78 5.71 -7.62
N TRP A 194 -4.66 4.80 -6.65
CA TRP A 194 -3.51 3.93 -6.45
C TRP A 194 -3.88 2.52 -6.90
N GLN A 195 -3.02 1.88 -7.68
CA GLN A 195 -3.22 0.53 -8.18
C GLN A 195 -2.08 -0.36 -7.70
N VAL A 196 -2.37 -1.63 -7.40
CA VAL A 196 -1.35 -2.61 -7.03
C VAL A 196 -0.43 -2.87 -8.23
N VAL A 197 0.88 -2.75 -8.00
CA VAL A 197 1.90 -3.06 -9.00
C VAL A 197 1.90 -4.57 -9.24
N PRO A 198 1.87 -5.02 -10.50
CA PRO A 198 1.99 -6.44 -10.80
C PRO A 198 3.35 -7.01 -10.37
N GLY A 199 3.32 -8.24 -9.87
CA GLY A 199 4.49 -8.94 -9.35
C GLY A 199 4.63 -8.87 -7.83
N ASP A 200 5.72 -9.46 -7.34
CA ASP A 200 6.01 -9.53 -5.91
C ASP A 200 7.26 -8.71 -5.54
N PRO A 201 7.17 -7.77 -4.57
CA PRO A 201 8.32 -7.00 -4.15
C PRO A 201 9.36 -7.82 -3.37
N LEU A 202 8.96 -8.94 -2.76
CA LEU A 202 9.82 -9.77 -1.90
C LEU A 202 10.45 -10.97 -2.64
N ASP A 203 10.09 -11.20 -3.90
CA ASP A 203 10.61 -12.32 -4.68
C ASP A 203 12.10 -12.11 -5.04
N ARG A 204 12.95 -12.98 -4.48
CA ARG A 204 14.41 -12.98 -4.70
C ARG A 204 14.84 -13.74 -5.96
N SER A 205 13.94 -14.55 -6.53
CA SER A 205 14.25 -15.32 -7.75
C SER A 205 14.39 -14.42 -8.99
N VAL A 206 13.77 -13.24 -8.94
CA VAL A 206 13.80 -12.25 -10.02
C VAL A 206 15.15 -11.53 -10.05
N VAL A 207 15.94 -11.84 -11.08
CA VAL A 207 17.20 -11.15 -11.34
C VAL A 207 16.95 -9.89 -12.16
N LEU A 208 17.20 -8.72 -11.56
CA LEU A 208 17.06 -7.43 -12.22
C LEU A 208 18.35 -7.08 -12.98
N ARG A 209 18.23 -6.84 -14.29
CA ARG A 209 19.34 -6.40 -15.12
C ARG A 209 19.45 -4.86 -15.08
N PRO A 210 20.66 -4.30 -14.90
CA PRO A 210 20.84 -2.86 -14.94
C PRO A 210 20.48 -2.29 -16.32
N LEU A 211 19.82 -1.12 -16.33
CA LEU A 211 19.46 -0.36 -17.54
C LEU A 211 18.48 -1.04 -18.52
N GLU A 212 17.96 -2.23 -18.19
CA GLU A 212 16.86 -2.86 -18.92
C GLU A 212 15.54 -2.67 -18.15
N PRO A 213 14.42 -2.35 -18.83
CA PRO A 213 13.11 -2.31 -18.18
C PRO A 213 12.69 -3.74 -17.80
N ALA A 214 12.22 -3.94 -16.56
CA ALA A 214 11.75 -5.25 -16.15
C ALA A 214 10.44 -5.63 -16.86
N PRO A 215 10.19 -6.93 -17.08
CA PRO A 215 8.89 -7.39 -17.53
C PRO A 215 7.81 -7.08 -16.49
N VAL A 216 6.55 -7.02 -16.92
CA VAL A 216 5.41 -6.60 -16.06
C VAL A 216 5.31 -7.41 -14.77
N ALA A 217 5.60 -8.72 -14.81
CA ALA A 217 5.56 -9.60 -13.63
C ALA A 217 6.67 -9.33 -12.60
N ALA A 218 7.73 -8.61 -12.98
CA ALA A 218 8.89 -8.29 -12.14
C ALA A 218 8.94 -6.82 -11.69
N LEU A 219 7.95 -5.99 -12.09
CA LEU A 219 7.95 -4.56 -11.82
C LEU A 219 7.93 -4.25 -10.32
N ALA A 220 7.12 -4.99 -9.54
CA ALA A 220 7.08 -4.79 -8.08
C ALA A 220 8.47 -4.96 -7.43
N ARG A 221 9.26 -5.94 -7.89
CA ARG A 221 10.62 -6.16 -7.39
C ARG A 221 11.56 -5.02 -7.80
N GLU A 222 11.47 -4.57 -9.05
CA GLU A 222 12.24 -3.44 -9.54
C GLU A 222 11.93 -2.15 -8.76
N PHE A 223 10.65 -1.87 -8.56
CA PHE A 223 10.15 -0.71 -7.82
C PHE A 223 10.38 -0.79 -6.32
N CYS A 224 10.71 -1.98 -5.79
CA CYS A 224 11.17 -2.14 -4.42
C CYS A 224 12.68 -1.86 -4.31
N VAL A 225 13.49 -2.55 -5.10
CA VAL A 225 14.96 -2.54 -4.97
C VAL A 225 15.55 -1.18 -5.36
N LYS A 226 15.07 -0.54 -6.44
CA LYS A 226 15.65 0.73 -6.93
C LYS A 226 15.48 1.89 -5.93
N PRO A 227 14.27 2.17 -5.38
CA PRO A 227 14.13 3.16 -4.32
C PRO A 227 14.91 2.83 -3.06
N ARG A 228 15.00 1.54 -2.67
CA ARG A 228 15.80 1.11 -1.51
C ARG A 228 17.28 1.43 -1.67
N ARG A 229 17.87 1.09 -2.82
CA ARG A 229 19.25 1.47 -3.18
C ARG A 229 19.44 2.98 -3.14
N ARG A 230 18.51 3.75 -3.72
CA ARG A 230 18.54 5.22 -3.70
C ARG A 230 18.52 5.80 -2.28
N LYS A 231 17.75 5.20 -1.37
CA LYS A 231 17.62 5.59 0.04
C LYS A 231 18.74 5.04 0.93
N GLY A 232 19.69 4.25 0.39
CA GLY A 232 20.77 3.65 1.17
C GLY A 232 20.34 2.49 2.06
N MET A 233 19.19 1.88 1.78
CA MET A 233 18.70 0.69 2.48
C MET A 233 19.26 -0.59 1.85
N ALA A 234 19.30 -1.67 2.64
CA ALA A 234 19.59 -3.01 2.14
C ALA A 234 18.59 -3.41 1.05
N GLU A 235 19.04 -4.11 0.01
CA GLU A 235 18.19 -4.45 -1.14
C GLU A 235 17.00 -5.31 -0.74
N ASP A 236 17.23 -6.30 0.11
CA ASP A 236 16.20 -7.19 0.61
C ASP A 236 15.60 -6.71 1.93
N VAL A 237 14.29 -6.96 2.05
CA VAL A 237 13.57 -6.88 3.31
C VAL A 237 13.41 -8.32 3.80
N SER A 238 13.83 -8.57 5.03
CA SER A 238 13.56 -9.83 5.71
C SER A 238 12.64 -9.57 6.89
N VAL A 239 11.65 -10.45 7.03
CA VAL A 239 10.76 -10.53 8.18
C VAL A 239 11.58 -10.63 9.48
N ALA A 240 12.67 -11.41 9.46
CA ALA A 240 13.53 -11.65 10.61
C ALA A 240 14.16 -10.38 11.22
N LYS A 241 14.23 -9.27 10.47
CA LYS A 241 14.73 -8.00 11.01
C LYS A 241 13.86 -7.44 12.16
N PHE A 242 12.58 -7.81 12.19
CA PHE A 242 11.59 -7.25 13.10
C PHE A 242 11.11 -8.26 14.16
N PHE A 243 11.59 -9.50 14.11
CA PHE A 243 11.35 -10.52 15.12
C PHE A 243 12.58 -10.69 16.02
N ASP A 244 12.35 -11.07 17.27
CA ASP A 244 13.43 -11.53 18.14
C ASP A 244 13.69 -13.03 17.89
N ASP A 245 14.91 -13.50 18.17
CA ASP A 245 15.30 -14.90 17.96
C ASP A 245 14.33 -15.92 18.61
N PRO A 246 13.83 -15.72 19.85
CA PRO A 246 12.85 -16.62 20.43
C PRO A 246 11.52 -16.65 19.66
N MET A 247 11.09 -15.50 19.12
CA MET A 247 9.84 -15.41 18.36
C MET A 247 9.96 -16.10 17.00
N LEU A 248 11.14 -16.04 16.36
CA LEU A 248 11.41 -16.78 15.12
C LEU A 248 11.33 -18.29 15.32
N LEU A 249 11.79 -18.79 16.46
CA LEU A 249 11.69 -20.21 16.81
C LEU A 249 10.23 -20.65 17.03
N GLU A 250 9.42 -19.81 17.68
CA GLU A 250 7.98 -20.08 17.83
C GLU A 250 7.25 -20.03 16.49
N LEU A 251 7.57 -19.07 15.63
CA LEU A 251 7.02 -18.99 14.29
C LEU A 251 7.36 -20.23 13.46
N ALA A 252 8.62 -20.68 13.50
CA ALA A 252 9.06 -21.87 12.80
C ALA A 252 8.35 -23.14 13.33
N ARG A 253 8.04 -23.19 14.64
CA ARG A 253 7.21 -24.25 15.21
C ARG A 253 5.77 -24.20 14.69
N GLN A 254 5.15 -23.01 14.65
CA GLN A 254 3.79 -22.85 14.13
C GLN A 254 3.69 -23.20 12.64
N ASP A 255 4.66 -22.80 11.81
CA ASP A 255 4.69 -23.16 10.38
C ASP A 255 4.89 -24.68 10.17
N ALA A 256 5.65 -25.34 11.06
CA ALA A 256 5.79 -26.80 11.08
C ALA A 256 4.49 -27.52 11.48
N GLU A 257 3.70 -26.94 12.38
CA GLU A 257 2.38 -27.48 12.79
C GLU A 257 1.29 -27.25 11.72
N LEU A 258 1.37 -26.15 10.96
CA LEU A 258 0.41 -25.77 9.90
C LEU A 258 0.70 -26.38 8.52
N GLY A 259 1.75 -27.21 8.39
CA GLY A 259 1.98 -28.00 7.19
C GLY A 259 2.72 -27.29 6.05
N GLY A 260 3.68 -26.42 6.36
CA GLY A 260 4.67 -25.96 5.38
C GLY A 260 4.12 -25.05 4.28
N LEU A 261 3.54 -23.91 4.68
CA LEU A 261 3.11 -22.85 3.78
C LEU A 261 4.22 -21.82 3.53
N GLY A 262 5.49 -22.25 3.46
CA GLY A 262 6.61 -21.46 2.91
C GLY A 262 6.66 -19.99 3.33
N ILE A 263 6.62 -19.72 4.65
CA ILE A 263 6.58 -18.35 5.21
C ILE A 263 8.01 -17.84 5.53
N MET A 264 9.05 -18.58 5.13
CA MET A 264 10.46 -18.17 5.23
C MET A 264 11.14 -17.97 3.88
#